data_AF-A0A7X7SD89-F1
#
_entry.id   AF-A0A7X7SD89-F1
#
_cell.length_a   1.000
_cell.length_b   1.000
_cell.length_c   1.000
_cell.angle_alpha   90.00
_cell.angle_beta   90.00
_cell.angle_gamma   90.00
#
_symmetry.space_group_name_H-M   'P 1'
#
loop_
_entity.id
_entity.type
_entity.pdbx_description
1 polymer ?
#
loop_
_entity_poly.entity_id
_entity_poly.type
_entity_poly.pdbx_seq_one_letter_code
_entity_poly.pdbx_strand_id
1 'polypeptide(L)'
;MQKIIFIILSVFFFGCSEAPERIESKLHPYLQEDLKFMVAELLKANGTKEDLLDTPYYVVKDFRLFEGASAEIFSAYAEVDFFIYKKIKLYQKRKYRYDAHYRKWDRYYKKFFFGSDFSK
;
A
#
# COMPACT_ATOMS: atom_id res chain seq x y z
N MET A 1 14.27 46.84 7.39
CA MET A 1 14.72 45.55 8.00
C MET A 1 13.55 44.69 8.49
N GLN A 2 12.53 45.24 9.15
CA GLN A 2 11.33 44.50 9.60
C GLN A 2 10.58 43.73 8.50
N LYS A 3 10.49 44.27 7.28
CA LYS A 3 9.77 43.62 6.15
C LYS A 3 10.46 42.34 5.62
N ILE A 4 11.77 42.21 5.79
CA ILE A 4 12.54 41.04 5.32
C ILE A 4 12.33 39.85 6.26
N ILE A 5 12.18 40.11 7.56
CA ILE A 5 11.93 39.08 8.58
C ILE A 5 10.57 38.39 8.34
N PHE A 6 9.55 39.15 7.93
CA PHE A 6 8.23 38.59 7.63
C PHE A 6 8.21 37.66 6.40
N ILE A 7 9.06 37.93 5.40
CA ILE A 7 9.17 37.10 4.19
C ILE A 7 9.91 35.78 4.50
N ILE A 8 10.93 35.81 5.34
CA ILE A 8 11.66 34.59 5.75
C ILE A 8 10.76 33.70 6.64
N LEU A 9 9.95 34.29 7.52
CA LEU A 9 9.05 33.54 8.40
C LEU A 9 7.91 32.84 7.64
N SER A 10 7.45 33.39 6.52
CA SER A 10 6.38 32.80 5.71
C SER A 10 6.84 31.60 4.86
N VAL A 11 8.14 31.51 4.56
CA VAL A 11 8.73 30.34 3.86
C VAL A 11 8.83 29.11 4.78
N PHE A 12 8.86 29.29 6.11
CA PHE A 12 8.90 28.18 7.07
C PHE A 12 7.57 27.44 7.26
N PHE A 13 6.43 28.02 6.87
CA PHE A 13 5.12 27.39 7.02
C PHE A 13 4.68 26.58 5.79
N PHE A 14 5.38 26.70 4.66
CA PHE A 14 5.14 25.89 3.48
C PHE A 14 6.14 24.74 3.40
N GLY A 15 5.79 23.62 4.02
CA GLY A 15 6.25 22.33 3.51
C GLY A 15 6.97 21.46 4.52
N CYS A 16 6.20 20.60 5.17
CA CYS A 16 6.72 19.28 5.53
C CYS A 16 5.75 18.14 5.16
N SER A 17 4.78 18.39 4.28
CA SER A 17 3.95 17.34 3.69
C SER A 17 4.62 16.76 2.44
N GLU A 18 4.75 15.44 2.40
CA GLU A 18 5.25 14.75 1.22
C GLU A 18 4.25 14.84 0.07
N ALA A 19 4.74 14.98 -1.17
CA ALA A 19 3.88 15.04 -2.35
C ALA A 19 3.08 13.73 -2.53
N PRO A 20 1.77 13.81 -2.83
CA PRO A 20 0.89 12.66 -3.10
C PRO A 20 1.48 11.58 -4.00
N GLU A 21 2.06 11.97 -5.13
CA GLU A 21 2.62 11.07 -6.14
C GLU A 21 3.81 10.27 -5.58
N ARG A 22 4.53 10.88 -4.63
CA ARG A 22 5.65 10.22 -3.94
C ARG A 22 5.16 9.18 -2.94
N ILE A 23 4.06 9.45 -2.25
CA ILE A 23 3.42 8.50 -1.33
C ILE A 23 2.90 7.28 -2.12
N GLU A 24 2.22 7.52 -3.24
CA GLU A 24 1.71 6.45 -4.11
C GLU A 24 2.84 5.62 -4.72
N SER A 25 3.87 6.25 -5.29
CA SER A 25 5.01 5.53 -5.88
C SER A 25 5.76 4.66 -4.87
N LYS A 26 5.83 5.08 -3.60
CA LYS A 26 6.39 4.28 -2.50
C LYS A 26 5.56 3.04 -2.17
N LEU A 27 4.29 2.97 -2.55
CA LEU A 27 3.46 1.78 -2.32
C LEU A 27 3.92 0.62 -3.20
N HIS A 28 4.29 0.89 -4.45
CA HIS A 28 4.58 -0.14 -5.45
C HIS A 28 5.66 -1.14 -5.02
N PRO A 29 6.82 -0.73 -4.47
CA PRO A 29 7.83 -1.66 -3.95
C PRO A 29 7.31 -2.61 -2.87
N TYR A 30 6.44 -2.13 -1.96
CA TYR A 30 5.85 -2.96 -0.90
C TYR A 30 4.93 -4.03 -1.48
N LEU A 31 4.14 -3.68 -2.50
CA LEU A 31 3.24 -4.62 -3.15
C LEU A 31 4.02 -5.68 -3.93
N GLN A 32 5.11 -5.28 -4.62
CA GLN A 32 6.00 -6.23 -5.32
C GLN A 32 6.70 -7.18 -4.35
N GLU A 33 7.20 -6.67 -3.22
CA GLU A 33 7.81 -7.50 -2.18
C GLU A 33 6.78 -8.47 -1.58
N ASP A 34 5.57 -8.00 -1.28
CA ASP A 34 4.51 -8.84 -0.75
C ASP A 34 4.10 -9.95 -1.72
N LEU A 35 3.99 -9.63 -3.02
CA LEU A 35 3.70 -10.61 -4.05
C LEU A 35 4.80 -11.68 -4.13
N LYS A 36 6.08 -11.27 -4.12
CA LYS A 36 7.23 -12.19 -4.10
C LYS A 36 7.20 -13.08 -2.86
N PHE A 37 6.93 -12.50 -1.69
CA PHE A 37 6.84 -13.23 -0.44
C PHE A 37 5.72 -14.27 -0.47
N MET A 38 4.53 -13.91 -0.95
CA MET A 38 3.42 -14.85 -1.09
C MET A 38 3.74 -16.02 -2.03
N VAL A 39 4.38 -15.75 -3.17
CA VAL A 39 4.84 -16.78 -4.11
C VAL A 39 5.85 -17.70 -3.44
N ALA A 40 6.82 -17.14 -2.71
CA ALA A 40 7.83 -17.91 -1.99
C ALA A 40 7.22 -18.76 -0.86
N GLU A 41 6.27 -18.21 -0.10
CA GLU A 41 5.54 -18.94 0.95
C GLU A 41 4.80 -20.13 0.37
N LEU A 42 4.13 -19.96 -0.78
CA LEU A 42 3.42 -21.06 -1.44
C LEU A 42 4.36 -22.20 -1.84
N LEU A 43 5.46 -21.86 -2.53
CA LEU A 43 6.44 -22.85 -2.99
C LEU A 43 7.12 -23.57 -1.82
N LYS A 44 7.32 -22.86 -0.68
CA LYS A 44 7.87 -23.46 0.54
C LYS A 44 6.87 -24.39 1.23
N ALA A 45 5.57 -24.14 1.13
CA ALA A 45 4.50 -24.91 1.78
C ALA A 45 4.08 -26.18 1.00
N ASN A 46 4.99 -26.76 0.19
CA ASN A 46 4.75 -27.87 -0.73
C ASN A 46 3.90 -27.56 -1.98
N GLY A 47 3.61 -26.29 -2.25
CA GLY A 47 3.00 -25.90 -3.54
C GLY A 47 4.00 -26.06 -4.68
N THR A 48 3.50 -26.39 -5.88
CA THR A 48 4.33 -26.47 -7.09
C THR A 48 4.09 -25.27 -8.01
N LYS A 49 4.90 -25.12 -9.06
CA LYS A 49 4.72 -24.05 -10.05
C LYS A 49 3.37 -24.15 -10.75
N GLU A 50 2.82 -25.35 -10.86
CA GLU A 50 1.50 -25.63 -11.45
C GLU A 50 0.34 -25.09 -10.59
N ASP A 51 0.58 -24.79 -9.32
CA ASP A 51 -0.40 -24.18 -8.42
C ASP A 51 -0.43 -22.65 -8.51
N LEU A 52 0.64 -22.05 -9.05
CA LEU A 52 0.79 -20.61 -9.27
C LEU A 52 0.16 -20.17 -10.59
N LEU A 53 -0.40 -18.96 -10.60
CA LEU A 53 -0.70 -18.26 -11.84
C LEU A 53 0.58 -18.09 -12.67
N ASP A 54 0.46 -18.15 -13.99
CA ASP A 54 1.60 -17.93 -14.89
C ASP A 54 2.18 -16.51 -14.72
N THR A 55 1.34 -15.56 -14.32
CA THR A 55 1.72 -14.22 -13.90
C THR A 55 0.92 -13.84 -12.65
N PRO A 56 1.44 -14.11 -11.43
CA PRO A 56 0.84 -13.61 -10.21
C PRO A 56 0.78 -12.08 -10.24
N TYR A 57 -0.30 -11.50 -9.74
CA TYR A 57 -0.53 -10.06 -9.82
C TYR A 57 -1.30 -9.55 -8.61
N TYR A 58 -1.41 -8.23 -8.51
CA TYR A 58 -2.25 -7.57 -7.53
C TYR A 58 -3.05 -6.45 -8.18
N VAL A 59 -4.14 -6.06 -7.51
CA VAL A 59 -5.01 -4.95 -7.91
C VAL A 59 -5.18 -4.03 -6.73
N VAL A 60 -4.82 -2.76 -6.89
CA VAL A 60 -5.15 -1.71 -5.92
C VAL A 60 -6.64 -1.38 -6.08
N LYS A 61 -7.45 -1.74 -5.08
CA LYS A 61 -8.91 -1.58 -5.09
C LYS A 61 -9.35 -0.21 -4.60
N ASP A 62 -8.59 0.36 -3.67
CA ASP A 62 -8.85 1.66 -3.07
C ASP A 62 -7.51 2.29 -2.71
N PHE A 63 -7.35 3.57 -3.03
CA PHE A 63 -6.22 4.39 -2.64
C PHE A 63 -6.76 5.75 -2.22
N ARG A 64 -6.46 6.16 -1.00
CA ARG A 64 -6.95 7.42 -0.43
C ARG A 64 -5.82 8.16 0.25
N LEU A 65 -5.79 9.46 0.00
CA LEU A 65 -4.98 10.40 0.76
C LEU A 65 -5.87 11.02 1.83
N PHE A 66 -5.30 11.21 3.00
CA PHE A 66 -5.95 11.88 4.11
C PHE A 66 -5.47 13.32 4.18
N GLU A 67 -6.35 14.22 4.64
CA GLU A 67 -6.06 15.64 4.74
C GLU A 67 -6.34 16.18 6.14
N GLY A 68 -5.77 17.34 6.46
CA GLY A 68 -5.93 18.01 7.75
C GLY A 68 -5.51 17.14 8.94
N ALA A 69 -6.24 17.24 10.05
CA ALA A 69 -5.94 16.52 11.29
C ALA A 69 -5.90 14.99 11.12
N SER A 70 -6.64 14.44 10.13
CA SER A 70 -6.64 13.00 9.86
C SER A 70 -5.32 12.50 9.27
N ALA A 71 -4.52 13.40 8.69
CA ALA A 71 -3.25 13.09 8.04
C ALA A 71 -2.03 13.10 8.99
N GLU A 72 -2.20 13.52 10.25
CA GLU A 72 -1.08 13.74 11.18
C GLU A 72 -0.35 12.45 11.56
N ILE A 73 -1.09 11.33 11.67
CA ILE A 73 -0.54 10.02 12.03
C ILE A 73 -0.38 9.16 10.78
N PHE A 74 -1.49 8.97 10.04
CA PHE A 74 -1.49 8.28 8.76
C PHE A 74 -1.97 9.23 7.68
N SER A 75 -1.19 9.45 6.64
CA SER A 75 -1.56 10.37 5.56
C SER A 75 -2.12 9.69 4.32
N ALA A 76 -2.10 8.36 4.27
CA ALA A 76 -2.72 7.61 3.17
C ALA A 76 -3.16 6.21 3.58
N TYR A 77 -4.03 5.64 2.77
CA TYR A 77 -4.57 4.30 2.86
C TYR A 77 -4.54 3.61 1.50
N ALA A 78 -4.28 2.31 1.50
CA ALA A 78 -4.46 1.48 0.32
C ALA A 78 -5.12 0.13 0.67
N GLU A 79 -6.04 -0.31 -0.18
CA GLU A 79 -6.59 -1.67 -0.18
C GLU A 79 -6.13 -2.38 -1.44
N VAL A 80 -5.53 -3.57 -1.27
CA VAL A 80 -4.94 -4.31 -2.39
C VAL A 80 -5.35 -5.77 -2.30
N ASP A 81 -5.82 -6.30 -3.43
CA ASP A 81 -6.13 -7.72 -3.60
C ASP A 81 -4.99 -8.39 -4.38
N PHE A 82 -4.46 -9.49 -3.84
CA PHE A 82 -3.38 -10.29 -4.42
C PHE A 82 -3.91 -11.61 -4.96
N PHE A 83 -3.54 -11.94 -6.19
CA PHE A 83 -3.96 -13.13 -6.92
C PHE A 83 -2.72 -13.96 -7.25
N ILE A 84 -2.61 -15.15 -6.65
CA ILE A 84 -1.44 -16.03 -6.82
C ILE A 84 -1.81 -17.45 -7.27
N TYR A 85 -3.03 -17.91 -6.97
CA TYR A 85 -3.41 -19.30 -7.19
C TYR A 85 -4.07 -19.51 -8.56
N LYS A 86 -3.66 -20.55 -9.28
CA LYS A 86 -4.22 -20.93 -10.59
C LYS A 86 -5.46 -21.80 -10.48
N LYS A 87 -5.42 -22.80 -9.59
CA LYS A 87 -6.44 -23.86 -9.50
C LYS A 87 -7.58 -23.56 -8.53
N ILE A 88 -7.40 -22.56 -7.66
CA ILE A 88 -8.41 -22.16 -6.67
C ILE A 88 -8.75 -20.69 -6.83
N LYS A 89 -10.04 -20.37 -6.73
CA LYS A 89 -10.52 -19.00 -6.63
C LYS A 89 -10.23 -18.49 -5.22
N LEU A 90 -9.02 -17.97 -5.04
CA LEU A 90 -8.52 -17.39 -3.80
C LEU A 90 -7.78 -16.10 -4.11
N TYR A 91 -8.14 -15.02 -3.41
CA TYR A 91 -7.31 -13.83 -3.34
C TYR A 91 -7.07 -13.41 -1.90
N GLN A 92 -5.93 -12.78 -1.68
CA GLN A 92 -5.58 -12.21 -0.38
C GLN A 92 -5.75 -10.70 -0.43
N LYS A 93 -6.64 -10.17 0.40
CA LYS A 93 -6.74 -8.74 0.64
C LYS A 93 -5.72 -8.31 1.69
N ARG A 94 -4.99 -7.23 1.42
CA ARG A 94 -4.17 -6.51 2.39
C ARG A 94 -4.61 -5.05 2.45
N LYS A 95 -4.51 -4.46 3.64
CA LYS A 95 -4.65 -3.00 3.81
C LYS A 95 -3.36 -2.42 4.34
N TYR A 96 -3.04 -1.26 3.81
CA TYR A 96 -1.85 -0.49 4.11
C TYR A 96 -2.25 0.89 4.59
N ARG A 97 -1.44 1.44 5.49
CA ARG A 97 -1.53 2.83 5.92
C ARG A 97 -0.16 3.46 5.79
N TYR A 98 -0.10 4.69 5.32
CA TYR A 98 1.15 5.41 5.20
C TYR A 98 1.39 6.22 6.46
N ASP A 99 2.43 5.86 7.21
CA ASP A 99 2.83 6.58 8.42
C ASP A 99 3.50 7.91 8.02
N ALA A 100 2.90 9.02 8.44
CA ALA A 100 3.35 10.36 8.07
C ALA A 100 4.70 10.73 8.73
N HIS A 101 4.97 10.20 9.93
CA HIS A 101 6.18 10.46 10.69
C HIS A 101 7.38 9.69 10.10
N TYR A 102 7.21 8.38 9.90
CA TYR A 102 8.25 7.51 9.35
C TYR A 102 8.32 7.52 7.82
N ARG A 103 7.34 8.15 7.15
CA ARG A 103 7.24 8.28 5.69
C ARG A 103 7.33 6.93 4.95
N LYS A 104 6.61 5.94 5.48
CA LYS A 104 6.65 4.53 5.04
C LYS A 104 5.25 3.91 5.05
N TRP A 105 5.08 2.88 4.24
CA TRP A 105 3.87 2.06 4.29
C TRP A 105 3.96 0.98 5.36
N ASP A 106 2.90 0.83 6.13
CA ASP A 106 2.74 -0.23 7.11
C ASP A 106 1.56 -1.13 6.72
N ARG A 107 1.79 -2.45 6.83
CA ARG A 107 0.77 -3.49 6.64
C ARG A 107 0.03 -3.65 7.97
N TYR A 108 -1.29 -3.49 7.98
CA TYR A 108 -2.07 -3.58 9.22
C TYR A 108 -3.28 -4.52 9.15
N TYR A 109 -3.60 -5.03 7.96
CA TYR A 109 -4.71 -5.96 7.76
C TYR A 109 -4.36 -7.01 6.72
N LYS A 110 -4.80 -8.25 6.96
CA LYS A 110 -4.71 -9.39 6.05
C LYS A 110 -5.99 -10.21 6.17
N LYS A 111 -6.63 -10.52 5.04
CA LYS A 111 -7.75 -11.47 4.97
C LYS A 111 -7.73 -12.24 3.66
N PHE A 112 -8.14 -13.50 3.73
CA PHE A 112 -8.32 -14.37 2.57
C PHE A 112 -9.79 -14.43 2.17
N PHE A 113 -10.04 -14.46 0.87
CA PHE A 113 -11.37 -14.57 0.29
C PHE A 113 -11.41 -15.77 -0.66
N PHE A 114 -12.41 -16.63 -0.48
CA PHE A 114 -12.51 -17.92 -1.17
C PHE A 114 -13.81 -18.00 -1.97
N GLY A 115 -13.77 -18.64 -3.14
CA GLY A 115 -14.98 -19.13 -3.82
C GLY A 115 -16.02 -18.05 -4.17
N SER A 116 -17.16 -18.05 -3.46
CA SER A 116 -18.33 -17.18 -3.71
C SER A 116 -18.13 -15.71 -3.31
N ASP A 117 -17.06 -15.38 -2.58
CA ASP A 117 -16.82 -14.02 -2.11
C ASP A 117 -16.31 -13.05 -3.20
N PHE A 118 -16.15 -13.54 -4.43
CA PHE A 118 -15.69 -12.75 -5.59
C PHE A 118 -16.78 -11.83 -6.18
N SER A 119 -18.03 -11.93 -5.73
CA SER A 119 -19.20 -11.23 -6.33
C SER A 119 -19.69 -10.00 -5.55
N LYS A 120 -18.83 -9.35 -4.76
CA LYS A 120 -19.16 -8.10 -4.06
C LYS A 120 -18.43 -6.89 -4.59
#